data_AF-A0A4R4LQB2-F1
#
_entry.id   AF-A0A4R4LQB2-F1
#
_cell.length_a   1.000
_cell.length_b   1.000
_cell.length_c   1.000
_cell.angle_alpha   90.00
_cell.angle_beta   90.00
_cell.angle_gamma   90.00
#
_symmetry.space_group_name_H-M   'P 1'
#
loop_
_entity.id
_entity.type
_entity.pdbx_description
1 polymer ?
#
loop_
_entity_poly.entity_id
_entity_poly.type
_entity_poly.pdbx_seq_one_letter_code
_entity_poly.pdbx_strand_id
1 'polypeptide(L)'
;MVIIADRDRTRAGHIAGLRQLADLLEAQPDIPYYQNGRLSFALGGTEEEAAETIERTAAALTAAGVEFDRRECDHSLRIEFVLAGVEYGFSRVRDAAWAAHQARQSYESNVQVAGEAPVVAAEKAVKPLPSLVGALDASSPGVGR
;
A
#
# COMPACT_ATOMS: atom_id res chain seq x y z
N MET A 1 -21.42 -4.39 -24.86
CA MET A 1 -21.57 -3.75 -23.54
C MET A 1 -21.60 -4.87 -22.51
N VAL A 2 -20.50 -5.10 -21.80
CA VAL A 2 -20.46 -6.12 -20.73
C VAL A 2 -21.09 -5.48 -19.51
N ILE A 3 -22.31 -5.89 -19.18
CA ILE A 3 -22.94 -5.53 -17.91
C ILE A 3 -22.14 -6.26 -16.84
N ILE A 4 -21.29 -5.55 -16.10
CA ILE A 4 -20.71 -6.09 -14.88
C ILE A 4 -21.87 -6.16 -13.89
N ALA A 5 -22.53 -7.31 -13.82
CA ALA A 5 -23.52 -7.60 -12.80
C ALA A 5 -22.92 -7.27 -11.43
N ASP A 6 -23.75 -6.77 -10.52
CA ASP A 6 -23.33 -6.49 -9.15
C ASP A 6 -22.61 -7.73 -8.59
N ARG A 7 -21.35 -7.58 -8.22
CA ARG A 7 -20.50 -8.71 -7.86
C ARG A 7 -20.94 -9.16 -6.47
N ASP A 8 -21.44 -10.38 -6.34
CA ASP A 8 -21.67 -10.99 -5.04
C ASP A 8 -20.34 -11.11 -4.29
N ARG A 9 -20.12 -10.21 -3.32
CA ARG A 9 -18.92 -10.14 -2.48
C ARG A 9 -19.01 -11.02 -1.23
N THR A 10 -20.06 -11.84 -1.11
CA THR A 10 -20.15 -12.80 -0.01
C THR A 10 -19.14 -13.93 -0.21
N ARG A 11 -18.85 -14.69 0.85
CA ARG A 11 -18.03 -15.90 0.75
C ARG A 11 -18.61 -16.91 -0.26
N ALA A 12 -19.93 -17.04 -0.31
CA ALA A 12 -20.60 -17.93 -1.26
C ALA A 12 -20.41 -17.45 -2.70
N GLY A 13 -20.56 -16.14 -2.96
CA GLY A 13 -20.26 -15.52 -4.25
C GLY A 13 -18.83 -15.74 -4.70
N HIS A 14 -17.85 -15.57 -3.80
CA HIS A 14 -16.45 -15.87 -4.09
C HIS A 14 -16.20 -17.32 -4.48
N ILE A 15 -16.77 -18.28 -3.73
CA ILE A 15 -16.64 -19.72 -4.05
C ILE A 15 -17.28 -20.03 -5.41
N ALA A 16 -18.47 -19.49 -5.69
CA ALA A 16 -19.14 -19.67 -6.97
C ALA A 16 -18.32 -19.09 -8.13
N GLY A 17 -17.78 -17.89 -7.97
CA GLY A 17 -16.92 -17.25 -8.97
C GLY A 17 -15.62 -18.03 -9.23
N LEU A 18 -15.00 -18.61 -8.19
CA LEU A 18 -13.81 -19.46 -8.36
C LEU A 18 -14.11 -20.76 -9.13
N ARG A 19 -15.29 -21.36 -8.92
CA ARG A 19 -15.74 -22.52 -9.71
C ARG A 19 -15.97 -22.15 -11.17
N GLN A 20 -16.66 -21.04 -11.42
CA GLN A 20 -16.87 -20.54 -12.78
C GLN A 20 -15.55 -20.23 -13.50
N LEU A 21 -14.55 -19.71 -12.77
CA LEU A 21 -13.22 -19.49 -13.31
C LEU A 21 -12.54 -20.81 -13.70
N ALA A 22 -12.63 -21.84 -12.86
CA ALA A 22 -12.12 -23.17 -13.19
C ALA A 22 -12.79 -23.72 -14.46
N ASP A 23 -14.12 -23.70 -14.52
CA ASP A 23 -14.89 -24.15 -15.69
C ASP A 23 -14.48 -23.41 -16.98
N LEU A 24 -14.24 -22.09 -16.89
CA LEU A 24 -13.80 -21.27 -18.02
C LEU A 24 -12.40 -21.69 -18.51
N LEU A 25 -11.46 -21.89 -17.58
CA LEU A 25 -10.08 -22.28 -17.92
C LEU A 25 -10.03 -23.69 -18.52
N GLU A 26 -10.89 -24.60 -18.06
CA GLU A 26 -11.04 -25.92 -18.68
C GLU A 26 -11.64 -25.83 -20.10
N ALA A 27 -12.66 -25.00 -20.28
CA ALA A 27 -13.34 -24.85 -21.57
C ALA A 27 -12.52 -24.09 -22.63
N GLN A 28 -11.56 -23.26 -22.21
CA GLN A 28 -10.80 -22.36 -23.08
C GLN A 28 -9.29 -22.47 -22.77
N PRO A 29 -8.62 -23.54 -23.23
CA PRO A 29 -7.21 -23.81 -22.92
C PRO A 29 -6.24 -22.76 -23.49
N ASP A 30 -6.69 -21.96 -24.46
CA ASP A 30 -5.91 -20.85 -25.02
C ASP A 30 -5.85 -19.63 -24.09
N ILE A 31 -6.69 -19.59 -23.04
CA ILE A 31 -6.60 -18.54 -22.01
C ILE A 31 -5.34 -18.79 -21.18
N PRO A 32 -4.38 -17.84 -21.13
CA PRO A 32 -3.19 -18.02 -20.33
C PRO A 32 -3.56 -18.09 -18.84
N TYR A 33 -2.99 -19.06 -18.14
CA TYR A 33 -3.07 -19.11 -16.68
C TYR A 33 -1.93 -18.31 -16.05
N TYR A 34 -2.16 -17.86 -14.82
CA TYR A 34 -1.23 -17.02 -14.10
C TYR A 34 -0.07 -17.86 -13.52
N GLN A 35 1.10 -17.82 -14.18
CA GLN A 35 2.24 -18.67 -13.84
C GLN A 35 3.07 -18.19 -12.63
N ASN A 36 3.09 -16.88 -12.37
CA ASN A 36 4.04 -16.27 -11.42
C ASN A 36 3.32 -15.61 -10.24
N GLY A 37 2.15 -16.14 -9.90
CA GLY A 37 1.17 -15.40 -9.14
C GLY A 37 1.30 -15.49 -7.64
N ARG A 38 1.78 -14.41 -7.03
CA ARG A 38 1.64 -14.17 -5.60
C ARG A 38 0.49 -13.22 -5.32
N LEU A 39 -0.49 -13.68 -4.55
CA LEU A 39 -1.56 -12.89 -3.98
C LEU A 39 -1.25 -12.64 -2.51
N SER A 40 -0.80 -11.43 -2.18
CA SER A 40 -0.50 -11.05 -0.81
C SER A 40 -1.45 -9.96 -0.30
N PHE A 41 -1.98 -10.16 0.90
CA PHE A 41 -2.92 -9.25 1.55
C PHE A 41 -2.32 -8.73 2.86
N ALA A 42 -2.34 -7.42 3.04
CA ALA A 42 -2.02 -6.79 4.31
C ALA A 42 -3.24 -6.91 5.24
N LEU A 43 -3.02 -7.45 6.44
CA LEU A 43 -4.02 -7.48 7.50
C LEU A 43 -4.10 -6.10 8.14
N GLY A 44 -5.32 -5.57 8.27
CA GLY A 44 -5.60 -4.37 9.05
C GLY A 44 -5.77 -4.69 10.54
N GLY A 45 -6.28 -3.72 11.30
CA GLY A 45 -6.55 -3.88 12.73
C GLY A 45 -5.30 -3.80 13.61
N THR A 46 -5.45 -4.22 14.86
CA THR A 46 -4.34 -4.27 15.83
C THR A 46 -3.36 -5.40 15.51
N GLU A 47 -2.15 -5.35 16.07
CA GLU A 47 -1.18 -6.44 15.94
C GLU A 47 -1.73 -7.77 16.51
N GLU A 48 -2.50 -7.69 17.60
CA GLU A 48 -3.12 -8.86 18.25
C GLU A 48 -4.20 -9.49 17.36
N GLU A 49 -5.09 -8.68 16.76
CA GLU A 49 -6.13 -9.15 15.84
C GLU A 49 -5.52 -9.82 14.58
N ALA A 50 -4.43 -9.24 14.08
CA ALA A 50 -3.70 -9.80 12.95
C ALA A 50 -3.02 -11.13 13.32
N ALA A 51 -2.40 -11.21 14.50
CA ALA A 51 -1.81 -12.44 15.01
C ALA A 51 -2.86 -13.55 15.18
N GLU A 52 -3.99 -13.24 15.80
CA GLU A 52 -5.10 -14.19 15.94
C GLU A 52 -5.61 -14.68 14.58
N THR A 53 -5.71 -13.78 13.60
CA THR A 53 -6.12 -14.15 12.23
C THR A 53 -5.12 -15.07 11.56
N ILE A 54 -3.82 -14.83 11.76
CA ILE A 54 -2.76 -15.70 11.23
C ILE A 54 -2.79 -17.08 11.91
N GLU A 55 -3.00 -17.15 13.22
CA GLU A 55 -3.14 -18.43 13.93
C GLU A 55 -4.38 -19.22 13.49
N ARG A 56 -5.53 -18.56 13.35
CA ARG A 56 -6.74 -19.20 12.81
C ARG A 56 -6.52 -19.73 11.39
N THR A 57 -5.75 -19.01 10.58
CA THR A 57 -5.39 -19.44 9.22
C THR A 57 -4.48 -20.67 9.26
N ALA A 58 -3.44 -20.66 10.11
CA ALA A 58 -2.54 -21.80 10.30
C ALA A 58 -3.29 -23.06 10.75
N ALA A 59 -4.22 -22.92 11.70
CA ALA A 59 -5.06 -24.01 12.17
C ALA A 59 -5.95 -24.58 11.05
N ALA A 60 -6.57 -23.70 10.25
CA ALA A 60 -7.40 -24.12 9.12
C ALA A 60 -6.60 -24.85 8.03
N LEU A 61 -5.39 -24.37 7.71
CA LEU A 61 -4.50 -25.01 6.75
C LEU A 61 -4.01 -26.36 7.24
N THR A 62 -3.66 -26.45 8.54
CA THR A 62 -3.28 -27.72 9.19
C THR A 62 -4.42 -28.73 9.11
N ALA A 63 -5.65 -28.33 9.45
CA ALA A 63 -6.82 -29.20 9.39
C ALA A 63 -7.15 -29.66 7.96
N ALA A 64 -6.81 -28.86 6.95
CA ALA A 64 -6.96 -29.20 5.54
C ALA A 64 -5.79 -30.01 4.96
N GLY A 65 -4.73 -30.26 5.74
CA GLY A 65 -3.52 -30.93 5.26
C GLY A 65 -2.73 -30.12 4.22
N VAL A 66 -2.86 -28.78 4.25
CA VAL A 66 -2.16 -27.87 3.34
C VAL A 66 -0.86 -27.39 4.01
N GLU A 67 0.26 -27.56 3.32
CA GLU A 67 1.55 -27.02 3.76
C GLU A 67 1.58 -25.49 3.67
N PHE A 68 2.22 -24.87 4.66
CA PHE A 68 2.35 -23.41 4.74
C PHE A 68 3.66 -22.99 5.39
N ASP A 69 4.09 -21.78 5.10
CA ASP A 69 5.25 -21.11 5.70
C ASP A 69 4.75 -19.96 6.59
N ARG A 70 4.93 -20.11 7.90
CA ARG A 70 4.65 -19.06 8.89
C ARG A 70 5.98 -18.44 9.31
N ARG A 71 6.13 -17.14 9.11
CA ARG A 71 7.33 -16.40 9.53
C ARG A 71 6.97 -15.23 10.41
N GLU A 72 7.74 -15.09 11.47
CA GLU A 72 7.73 -13.93 12.35
C GLU A 72 9.13 -13.35 12.41
N CYS A 73 9.22 -12.03 12.28
CA CYS A 73 10.46 -11.28 12.42
C CYS A 73 10.18 -9.94 13.10
N ASP A 74 11.24 -9.20 13.42
CA ASP A 74 11.18 -7.96 14.20
C ASP A 74 10.25 -6.89 13.62
N HIS A 75 9.95 -6.94 12.32
CA HIS A 75 9.14 -5.94 11.64
C HIS A 75 7.84 -6.48 11.05
N SER A 76 7.62 -7.80 11.02
CA SER A 76 6.40 -8.36 10.45
C SER A 76 6.08 -9.78 10.90
N LEU A 77 4.80 -10.10 10.81
CA LEU A 77 4.26 -11.46 10.94
C LEU A 77 3.57 -11.82 9.63
N ARG A 78 3.80 -13.02 9.11
CA ARG A 78 3.19 -13.49 7.86
C ARG A 78 2.93 -14.99 7.85
N ILE A 79 1.96 -15.39 7.04
CA ILE A 79 1.69 -16.77 6.66
C ILE A 79 1.47 -16.87 5.16
N GLU A 80 2.15 -17.82 4.53
CA GLU A 80 2.17 -18.04 3.09
C GLU A 80 1.86 -19.52 2.78
N PHE A 81 1.11 -19.82 1.73
CA PHE A 81 0.83 -21.18 1.28
C PHE A 81 0.52 -21.20 -0.21
N VAL A 82 0.63 -22.37 -0.84
CA VAL A 82 0.37 -22.54 -2.28
C VAL A 82 -0.91 -23.36 -2.47
N LEU A 83 -1.84 -22.85 -3.29
CA LEU A 83 -3.04 -23.57 -3.67
C LEU A 83 -3.33 -23.34 -5.16
N ALA A 84 -3.55 -24.43 -5.90
CA ALA A 84 -3.80 -24.39 -7.35
C ALA A 84 -2.72 -23.61 -8.14
N GLY A 85 -1.44 -23.73 -7.73
CA GLY A 85 -0.31 -23.05 -8.37
C GLY A 85 -0.21 -21.55 -8.06
N VAL A 86 -1.06 -21.02 -7.18
CA VAL A 86 -1.04 -19.61 -6.73
C VAL A 86 -0.52 -19.55 -5.30
N GLU A 87 0.46 -18.67 -5.06
CA GLU A 87 0.95 -18.38 -3.72
C GLU A 87 0.03 -17.35 -3.04
N TYR A 88 -0.57 -17.73 -1.92
CA TYR A 88 -1.37 -16.86 -1.08
C TYR A 88 -0.55 -16.44 0.14
N GLY A 89 -0.60 -15.16 0.49
CA GLY A 89 0.09 -14.63 1.65
C GLY A 89 -0.76 -13.64 2.44
N PHE A 90 -0.76 -13.75 3.76
CA PHE A 90 -1.32 -12.76 4.67
C PHE A 90 -0.20 -12.23 5.55
N SER A 91 -0.11 -10.91 5.69
CA SER A 91 0.96 -10.31 6.48
C SER A 91 0.51 -9.08 7.25
N ARG A 92 1.19 -8.82 8.38
CA ARG A 92 1.08 -7.60 9.16
C ARG A 92 2.47 -7.05 9.41
N VAL A 93 2.71 -5.81 9.02
CA VAL A 93 3.89 -5.04 9.46
C VAL A 93 3.61 -4.53 10.86
N ARG A 94 4.58 -4.64 11.77
CA ARG A 94 4.45 -4.13 13.14
C ARG A 94 4.33 -2.61 13.16
N ASP A 95 3.54 -2.07 14.08
CA ASP A 95 3.21 -0.65 14.17
C ASP A 95 4.47 0.19 14.40
N ALA A 96 5.40 -0.27 15.25
CA ALA A 96 6.68 0.39 15.47
C ALA A 96 7.53 0.45 14.18
N ALA A 97 7.55 -0.65 13.40
CA ALA A 97 8.28 -0.70 12.14
C ALA A 97 7.63 0.18 11.07
N TRP A 98 6.30 0.23 11.04
CA TRP A 98 5.53 1.10 10.16
C TRP A 98 5.75 2.57 10.49
N ALA A 99 5.69 2.95 11.77
CA ALA A 99 5.99 4.30 12.23
C ALA A 99 7.42 4.72 11.89
N ALA A 100 8.41 3.84 12.09
CA ALA A 100 9.78 4.11 11.70
C ALA A 100 9.95 4.28 10.17
N HIS A 101 9.21 3.50 9.37
CA HIS A 101 9.18 3.66 7.92
C HIS A 101 8.58 5.01 7.50
N GLN A 102 7.44 5.40 8.09
CA GLN A 102 6.82 6.71 7.85
C GLN A 102 7.75 7.87 8.24
N ALA A 103 8.45 7.76 9.37
CA ALA A 103 9.43 8.77 9.79
C ALA A 103 10.57 8.92 8.76
N ARG A 104 11.05 7.82 8.17
CA ARG A 104 12.06 7.88 7.09
C ARG A 104 11.51 8.56 5.83
N GLN A 105 10.27 8.27 5.45
CA GLN A 105 9.64 8.88 4.28
C GLN A 105 9.31 10.37 4.46
N SER A 106 9.21 10.86 5.70
CA SER A 106 8.95 12.29 5.95
C SER A 106 10.02 13.23 5.35
N TYR A 107 11.24 12.73 5.15
CA TYR A 107 12.34 13.47 4.53
C TYR A 107 12.36 13.40 3.00
N GLU A 108 11.51 12.59 2.37
CA GLU A 108 11.51 12.38 0.91
C GLU A 108 11.31 13.68 0.14
N SER A 109 10.43 14.56 0.63
CA SER A 109 10.18 15.88 0.02
C SER A 109 11.36 16.87 0.14
N ASN A 110 12.28 16.64 1.08
CA ASN A 110 13.45 17.50 1.29
C ASN A 110 14.64 17.11 0.41
N VAL A 111 14.62 15.92 -0.20
CA VAL A 111 15.66 15.50 -1.14
C VAL A 111 15.39 16.13 -2.50
N GLN A 112 15.89 17.35 -2.69
CA GLN A 112 16.01 17.92 -4.02
C GLN A 112 17.18 17.23 -4.72
N VAL A 113 16.89 16.14 -5.43
CA VAL A 113 17.81 15.68 -6.48
C VAL A 113 17.84 16.81 -7.50
N ALA A 114 19.01 17.39 -7.75
CA ALA A 114 19.20 18.37 -8.81
C ALA A 114 18.81 17.71 -10.13
N GLY A 115 17.53 17.79 -10.49
CA GLY A 115 17.07 17.43 -11.81
C GLY A 115 17.82 18.32 -12.78
N GLU A 116 18.44 17.71 -13.78
CA GLU A 116 18.66 18.35 -15.07
C GLU A 116 17.44 19.24 -15.33
N ALA A 117 17.69 20.55 -15.39
CA ALA A 117 16.64 21.51 -15.54
C ALA A 117 15.79 21.12 -16.75
N PRO A 118 14.45 21.09 -16.66
CA PRO A 118 13.64 21.09 -17.85
C PRO A 118 14.06 22.31 -18.65
N VAL A 119 14.44 22.11 -19.91
CA VAL A 119 14.82 23.17 -20.85
C VAL A 119 13.56 23.97 -21.18
N VAL A 120 13.05 24.73 -20.21
CA VAL A 120 12.00 25.70 -20.43
C VAL A 120 12.71 26.95 -20.93
N ALA A 121 12.65 27.12 -22.25
CA ALA A 121 13.12 28.32 -22.93
C ALA A 121 12.49 29.55 -22.24
N ALA A 122 13.32 30.29 -21.50
CA ALA A 122 12.96 31.57 -20.96
C ALA A 122 12.92 32.59 -22.10
N GLU A 123 11.73 32.90 -22.60
CA GLU A 123 11.52 34.14 -23.36
C GLU A 123 10.66 35.12 -22.55
N LYS A 124 11.36 36.18 -22.09
CA LYS A 124 10.90 37.56 -21.79
C LYS A 124 9.67 37.74 -20.88
N ALA A 125 9.88 38.42 -19.76
CA ALA A 125 9.72 39.87 -19.69
C ALA A 125 10.06 40.40 -18.29
N VAL A 126 11.14 41.17 -18.22
CA VAL A 126 11.49 42.03 -17.09
C VAL A 126 10.38 43.06 -16.89
N LYS A 127 9.80 43.12 -15.68
CA LYS A 127 9.08 44.30 -15.19
C LYS A 127 9.87 44.94 -14.05
N PRO A 128 10.13 46.25 -14.10
CA PRO A 128 10.94 46.93 -13.08
C PRO A 128 10.17 47.09 -11.76
N LEU A 129 10.90 46.88 -10.66
CA LEU A 129 10.47 47.16 -9.29
C LEU A 129 10.26 48.66 -9.06
N PRO A 130 9.16 49.09 -8.43
CA PRO A 130 9.09 50.40 -7.82
C PRO A 130 9.82 50.42 -6.46
N SER A 131 10.49 51.55 -6.24
CA SER A 131 11.48 51.92 -5.24
C SER A 131 11.02 51.87 -3.77
N LEU A 132 11.91 51.39 -2.90
CA LEU A 132 11.94 51.64 -1.46
C LEU A 132 12.18 53.14 -1.16
N VAL A 133 11.16 53.88 -0.75
CA VAL A 133 11.31 55.17 -0.07
C VAL A 133 10.25 55.32 1.02
N GLY A 134 10.71 55.44 2.28
CA GLY A 134 9.97 55.97 3.44
C GLY A 134 9.23 54.91 4.26
N ALA A 135 9.35 54.82 5.58
CA ALA A 135 10.13 55.57 6.55
C ALA A 135 10.25 54.70 7.82
N LEU A 136 11.47 54.63 8.37
CA LEU A 136 11.69 54.35 9.78
C LEU A 136 11.23 55.56 10.60
N ASP A 137 10.42 55.34 11.63
CA ASP A 137 10.48 56.04 12.92
C ASP A 137 9.55 55.28 13.90
N ALA A 138 10.06 54.46 14.81
CA ALA A 138 10.58 54.84 16.13
C ALA A 138 9.51 55.46 17.07
N SER A 139 8.84 54.61 17.87
CA SER A 139 8.48 54.93 19.27
C SER A 139 7.80 53.73 19.96
N SER A 140 8.60 52.99 20.73
CA SER A 140 8.23 52.57 22.11
C SER A 140 8.82 53.63 23.07
N PRO A 141 8.44 53.76 24.36
CA PRO A 141 7.82 52.76 25.25
C PRO A 141 6.71 53.31 26.19
N GLY A 142 6.08 52.43 26.97
CA GLY A 142 5.19 52.82 28.06
C GLY A 142 4.89 51.68 29.04
N VAL A 143 5.79 51.47 30.00
CA VAL A 143 5.57 50.68 31.23
C VAL A 143 4.87 51.58 32.25
N GLY A 144 3.82 51.08 32.93
CA GLY A 144 3.25 51.81 34.06
C GLY A 144 2.03 51.18 34.73
N ARG A 145 2.33 50.27 35.68
CA ARG A 145 1.55 49.81 36.86
C ARG A 145 0.20 49.12 36.66
#